data_AF-W1DQ52-F1
#
_entry.id   AF-W1DQ52-F1
#
_cell.length_a   1.000
_cell.length_b   1.000
_cell.length_c   1.000
_cell.angle_alpha   90.00
_cell.angle_beta   90.00
_cell.angle_gamma   90.00
#
_symmetry.space_group_name_H-M   'P 1'
#
loop_
_entity.id
_entity.type
_entity.pdbx_description
1 polymer ?
#
loop_
_entity_poly.entity_id
_entity_poly.type
_entity_poly.pdbx_seq_one_letter_code
_entity_poly.pdbx_strand_id
1 'polypeptide(L)'
;MGRNDLLIRTFPNRSVDQKADGNGDKAEAWATSAKYDANNIYAAVMYSQTYNMTPEEDNHFAGKTQNFEAVVQYQFDFGLRPSIGYVQTKGKDLQSRAGFSGGDADLVKYIEVGTWYYFNKNMNVYAAYKFNQLDDNDYTKAAGVATDDQAAVGIVYQF
;
A
#
# COMPACT_ATOMS: atom_id res chain seq x y z
N MET A 1 15.81 10.86 20.49
CA MET A 1 15.19 9.58 20.14
C MET A 1 13.72 9.86 19.84
N GLY A 2 13.39 10.12 18.58
CA GLY A 2 12.03 10.56 18.19
C GLY A 2 11.16 9.36 17.82
N ARG A 3 10.42 8.80 18.78
CA ARG A 3 9.22 8.01 18.48
C ARG A 3 8.12 8.99 18.13
N ASN A 4 7.68 9.00 16.87
CA ASN A 4 6.44 9.67 16.48
C ASN A 4 5.44 8.56 16.17
N ASP A 5 4.62 8.24 17.16
CA ASP A 5 3.50 7.33 17.00
C ASP A 5 2.30 8.15 16.51
N LEU A 6 1.77 7.82 15.33
CA LEU A 6 0.63 8.53 14.75
C LEU A 6 -0.60 7.62 14.81
N LEU A 7 -1.70 8.12 15.38
CA LEU A 7 -3.00 7.47 15.34
C LEU A 7 -3.97 8.38 14.56
N ILE A 8 -4.54 7.86 13.48
CA ILE A 8 -5.56 8.55 12.69
C ILE A 8 -6.87 7.78 12.77
N ARG A 9 -8.01 8.48 12.84
CA ARG A 9 -9.36 7.92 12.71
C ARG A 9 -10.23 8.84 11.86
N THR A 10 -10.99 8.27 10.93
CA THR A 10 -11.94 9.00 10.07
C THR A 10 -13.25 8.24 9.90
N PHE A 11 -14.36 8.99 9.80
CA PHE A 11 -15.73 8.45 9.71
C PHE A 11 -16.62 9.23 8.72
N PRO A 12 -16.24 9.35 7.43
CA PRO A 12 -17.08 10.03 6.44
C PRO A 12 -18.36 9.25 6.09
N ASN A 13 -19.39 9.98 5.65
CA ASN A 13 -20.57 9.39 5.00
C ASN A 13 -20.21 9.00 3.56
N ARG A 14 -20.77 7.89 3.07
CA ARG A 14 -20.64 7.43 1.68
C ARG A 14 -21.60 8.20 0.76
N SER A 15 -21.21 8.42 -0.49
CA SER A 15 -22.07 9.01 -1.53
C SER A 15 -23.21 8.05 -1.93
N VAL A 16 -24.19 8.54 -2.69
CA VAL A 16 -25.29 7.69 -3.20
C VAL A 16 -24.75 6.56 -4.08
N ASP A 17 -23.80 6.86 -4.96
CA ASP A 17 -23.20 5.86 -5.86
C ASP A 17 -22.39 4.81 -5.10
N GLN A 18 -21.66 5.21 -4.06
CA GLN A 18 -20.90 4.28 -3.22
C GLN A 18 -21.81 3.30 -2.48
N LYS A 19 -23.00 3.72 -2.08
CA LYS A 19 -23.96 2.86 -1.37
C LYS A 19 -24.62 1.81 -2.27
N ALA A 20 -24.45 1.90 -3.59
CA ALA A 20 -25.02 0.94 -4.54
C ALA A 20 -24.50 -0.50 -4.33
N ASP A 21 -23.34 -0.65 -3.69
CA ASP A 21 -22.76 -1.95 -3.34
C ASP A 21 -23.39 -2.61 -2.09
N GLY A 22 -24.25 -1.91 -1.36
CA GLY A 22 -24.91 -2.44 -0.17
C GLY A 22 -24.04 -2.51 1.09
N ASN A 23 -22.80 -2.02 1.07
CA ASN A 23 -21.86 -2.05 2.21
C ASN A 23 -22.14 -0.97 3.28
N GLY A 24 -23.38 -0.54 3.43
CA GLY A 24 -23.78 0.43 4.47
C GLY A 24 -23.44 1.90 4.16
N ASP A 25 -23.75 2.78 5.11
CA ASP A 25 -23.79 4.24 4.92
C ASP A 25 -22.50 4.99 5.24
N LYS A 26 -21.61 4.36 6.02
CA LYS A 26 -20.38 4.97 6.51
C LYS A 26 -19.16 4.26 5.98
N ALA A 27 -18.13 5.06 5.69
CA ALA A 27 -16.78 4.58 5.49
C ALA A 27 -15.97 4.93 6.74
N GLU A 28 -15.21 3.97 7.26
CA GLU A 28 -14.41 4.18 8.47
C GLU A 28 -12.97 3.74 8.22
N ALA A 29 -12.02 4.44 8.81
CA ALA A 29 -10.64 4.00 8.83
C ALA A 29 -9.97 4.36 10.14
N TRP A 30 -9.04 3.51 10.55
CA TRP A 30 -8.06 3.86 11.56
C TRP A 30 -6.68 3.32 11.17
N ALA A 31 -5.65 4.06 11.52
CA ALA A 31 -4.27 3.68 11.24
C ALA A 31 -3.37 4.01 12.42
N THR A 32 -2.39 3.16 12.66
CA THR A 32 -1.28 3.42 13.57
C THR A 32 0.05 3.17 12.87
N SER A 33 1.04 4.00 13.16
CA SER A 33 2.39 3.82 12.63
C SER A 33 3.44 4.14 13.67
N ALA A 34 4.62 3.55 13.48
CA ALA A 34 5.82 3.84 14.24
C ALA A 34 6.98 3.98 13.26
N LYS A 35 7.91 4.91 13.56
CA LYS A 35 9.13 5.08 12.77
C LYS A 35 10.37 5.31 13.63
N TYR A 36 11.50 4.92 13.05
CA TYR A 36 12.84 5.26 13.48
C TYR A 36 13.53 6.00 12.34
N ASP A 37 14.06 7.18 12.63
CA ASP A 37 14.64 8.09 11.64
C ASP A 37 15.83 8.81 12.27
N ALA A 38 16.96 8.10 12.36
CA ALA A 38 18.18 8.59 12.96
C ALA A 38 19.39 7.75 12.50
N ASN A 39 20.59 8.33 12.59
CA ASN A 39 21.85 7.64 12.31
C ASN A 39 21.87 6.99 10.92
N ASN A 40 21.43 7.73 9.90
CA ASN A 40 21.37 7.31 8.50
C ASN A 40 20.41 6.14 8.21
N ILE A 41 19.67 5.68 9.21
CA ILE A 41 18.69 4.60 9.08
C ILE A 41 17.29 5.21 9.13
N TYR A 42 16.47 4.83 8.16
CA TYR A 42 15.04 5.05 8.17
C TYR A 42 14.33 3.70 8.22
N ALA A 43 13.48 3.50 9.23
CA ALA A 43 12.62 2.33 9.31
C ALA A 43 11.23 2.77 9.75
N ALA A 44 10.19 2.28 9.08
CA ALA A 44 8.81 2.58 9.46
C ALA A 44 7.93 1.35 9.29
N VAL A 45 6.92 1.25 10.14
CA VAL A 45 5.84 0.27 10.04
C VAL A 45 4.50 0.97 10.21
N MET A 46 3.50 0.50 9.48
CA MET A 46 2.14 0.98 9.56
C MET A 46 1.17 -0.19 9.57
N TYR A 47 0.14 -0.09 10.40
CA TYR A 47 -1.01 -0.97 10.37
C TYR A 47 -2.29 -0.15 10.31
N SER A 48 -3.22 -0.53 9.45
CA SER A 48 -4.53 0.10 9.39
C SER A 48 -5.63 -0.90 9.12
N GLN A 49 -6.86 -0.49 9.44
CA GLN A 49 -8.06 -1.15 8.97
C GLN A 49 -8.98 -0.11 8.36
N THR A 50 -9.63 -0.50 7.28
CA THR A 50 -10.70 0.29 6.67
C THR A 50 -11.98 -0.53 6.65
N TYR A 51 -13.12 0.16 6.63
CA TYR A 51 -14.46 -0.40 6.54
C TYR A 51 -15.21 0.36 5.45
N ASN A 52 -15.67 -0.35 4.42
CA ASN A 52 -16.43 0.19 3.28
C ASN A 52 -15.75 1.39 2.57
N MET A 53 -14.41 1.41 2.56
CA MET A 53 -13.62 2.56 2.13
C MET A 53 -12.58 2.22 1.06
N THR A 54 -11.99 1.02 1.09
CA THR A 54 -10.96 0.64 0.11
C THR A 54 -11.63 0.17 -1.19
N PRO A 55 -11.42 0.85 -2.32
CA PRO A 55 -11.94 0.39 -3.60
C PRO A 55 -11.20 -0.87 -4.06
N GLU A 56 -11.95 -1.76 -4.69
CA GLU A 56 -11.46 -2.86 -5.50
C GLU A 56 -11.34 -2.39 -6.96
N GLU A 57 -10.50 -3.07 -7.77
CA GLU A 57 -10.24 -2.67 -9.16
C GLU A 57 -11.49 -2.67 -10.06
N ASP A 58 -12.53 -3.42 -9.67
CA ASP A 58 -13.80 -3.51 -10.40
C ASP A 58 -14.90 -2.57 -9.86
N ASN A 59 -14.52 -1.56 -9.06
CA ASN A 59 -15.39 -0.54 -8.44
C ASN A 59 -16.28 -1.01 -7.28
N HIS A 60 -16.11 -2.23 -6.77
CA HIS A 60 -16.65 -2.59 -5.46
C HIS A 60 -15.84 -1.93 -4.34
N PHE A 61 -16.40 -1.84 -3.13
CA PHE A 61 -15.62 -1.49 -1.94
C PHE A 61 -15.47 -2.71 -1.06
N ALA A 62 -14.26 -2.97 -0.59
CA ALA A 62 -14.02 -3.99 0.42
C ALA A 62 -14.73 -3.57 1.72
N GLY A 63 -15.65 -4.42 2.18
CA GLY A 63 -16.40 -4.18 3.41
C GLY A 63 -15.48 -4.02 4.64
N LYS A 64 -14.35 -4.75 4.63
CA LYS A 64 -13.26 -4.56 5.57
C LYS A 64 -11.91 -4.84 4.92
N THR A 65 -10.89 -4.07 5.28
CA THR A 65 -9.49 -4.38 4.98
C THR A 65 -8.60 -4.40 6.21
N GLN A 66 -7.51 -5.16 6.13
CA GLN A 66 -6.40 -5.13 7.06
C GLN A 66 -5.13 -4.84 6.27
N ASN A 67 -4.49 -3.72 6.56
CA ASN A 67 -3.36 -3.23 5.79
C ASN A 67 -2.12 -3.18 6.66
N PHE A 68 -1.01 -3.63 6.10
CA PHE A 68 0.29 -3.62 6.75
C PHE A 68 1.35 -3.15 5.77
N GLU A 69 2.15 -2.18 6.19
CA GLU A 69 3.28 -1.67 5.43
C GLU A 69 4.52 -1.61 6.31
N ALA A 70 5.65 -1.96 5.73
CA ALA A 70 6.94 -1.84 6.39
C ALA A 70 8.00 -1.39 5.38
N VAL A 71 8.93 -0.54 5.82
CA VAL A 71 10.04 -0.08 4.99
C VAL A 71 11.30 0.08 5.82
N VAL A 72 12.43 -0.27 5.24
CA VAL A 72 13.76 -0.04 5.79
C VAL A 72 14.66 0.53 4.71
N GLN A 73 15.39 1.58 5.04
CA GLN A 73 16.30 2.28 4.15
C GLN A 73 17.56 2.69 4.90
N TYR A 74 18.65 2.81 4.16
CA TYR A 74 19.92 3.31 4.69
C TYR A 74 20.46 4.42 3.78
N GLN A 75 20.89 5.54 4.35
CA GLN A 75 21.46 6.67 3.62
C GLN A 75 22.98 6.65 3.74
N PHE A 76 23.67 6.32 2.66
CA PHE A 76 25.12 6.49 2.62
C PHE A 76 25.48 7.97 2.47
N ASP A 77 26.62 8.37 3.06
CA ASP A 77 27.10 9.75 3.01
C ASP A 77 27.44 10.22 1.58
N PHE A 78 27.79 9.29 0.69
CA PHE A 78 28.09 9.58 -0.72
C PHE A 78 26.84 9.69 -1.62
N GLY A 79 25.63 9.61 -1.05
CA GLY A 79 24.37 9.89 -1.75
C GLY A 79 23.54 8.68 -2.15
N LEU A 80 24.06 7.45 -2.06
CA LEU A 80 23.27 6.23 -2.31
C LEU A 80 22.29 5.96 -1.16
N ARG A 81 21.06 5.58 -1.49
CA ARG A 81 20.03 5.22 -0.52
C ARG A 81 19.26 3.96 -0.94
N PRO A 82 19.74 2.75 -0.62
CA PRO A 82 18.96 1.53 -0.81
C PRO A 82 17.71 1.50 0.07
N SER A 83 16.69 0.80 -0.40
CA SER A 83 15.39 0.65 0.23
C SER A 83 14.84 -0.75 -0.02
N ILE A 84 14.21 -1.32 1.02
CA ILE A 84 13.34 -2.48 0.92
C ILE A 84 12.03 -2.18 1.62
N GLY A 85 10.92 -2.49 0.96
CA GLY A 85 9.56 -2.29 1.47
C GLY A 85 8.69 -3.51 1.28
N TYR A 86 7.70 -3.66 2.15
CA TYR A 86 6.62 -4.64 2.04
C TYR A 86 5.29 -3.93 2.20
N VAL A 87 4.34 -4.24 1.33
CA VAL A 87 2.97 -3.71 1.37
C VAL A 87 2.00 -4.85 1.21
N GLN A 88 1.02 -4.93 2.12
CA GLN A 88 -0.08 -5.86 2.02
C GLN A 88 -1.40 -5.20 2.42
N THR A 89 -2.42 -5.43 1.61
CA THR A 89 -3.82 -5.04 1.86
C THR A 89 -4.66 -6.29 1.72
N LYS A 90 -5.18 -6.82 2.82
CA LYS A 90 -6.04 -8.00 2.83
C LYS A 90 -7.51 -7.60 2.95
N GLY A 91 -8.29 -7.90 1.93
CA GLY A 91 -9.74 -7.82 1.93
C GLY A 91 -10.33 -8.96 2.75
N LYS A 92 -11.33 -8.64 3.57
CA LYS A 92 -12.01 -9.56 4.48
C LYS A 92 -13.47 -9.66 4.08
N ASP A 93 -13.96 -10.90 3.95
CA ASP A 93 -15.36 -11.19 3.64
C ASP A 93 -15.87 -10.43 2.39
N LEU A 94 -15.06 -10.42 1.33
CA LEU A 94 -15.36 -9.74 0.08
C LEU A 94 -16.61 -10.34 -0.58
N GLN A 95 -17.39 -9.48 -1.21
CA GLN A 95 -18.65 -9.84 -1.83
C GLN A 95 -18.45 -10.82 -3.00
N SER A 96 -19.27 -11.88 -3.04
CA SER A 96 -19.32 -12.82 -4.15
C SER A 96 -19.72 -12.14 -5.45
N ARG A 97 -19.10 -12.53 -6.57
CA ARG A 97 -19.38 -12.00 -7.91
C ARG A 97 -19.09 -13.04 -8.99
N ALA A 98 -19.31 -12.69 -10.25
CA ALA A 98 -19.01 -13.60 -11.35
C ALA A 98 -17.54 -14.06 -11.31
N GLY A 99 -17.32 -15.37 -11.18
CA GLY A 99 -15.98 -15.95 -11.12
C GLY A 99 -15.31 -15.94 -9.73
N PHE A 100 -15.96 -15.40 -8.68
CA PHE A 100 -15.44 -15.41 -7.31
C PHE A 100 -16.55 -15.63 -6.29
N SER A 101 -16.45 -16.68 -5.48
CA SER A 101 -17.49 -17.09 -4.52
C SER A 101 -17.61 -16.21 -3.27
N GLY A 102 -16.74 -15.21 -3.10
CA GLY A 102 -16.68 -14.38 -1.90
C GLY A 102 -15.71 -14.92 -0.84
N GLY A 103 -15.37 -14.08 0.13
CA GLY A 103 -14.45 -14.43 1.22
C GLY A 103 -13.20 -13.55 1.26
N ASP A 104 -12.15 -14.04 1.91
CA ASP A 104 -10.88 -13.30 2.04
C ASP A 104 -10.08 -13.32 0.73
N ALA A 105 -9.48 -12.18 0.37
CA ALA A 105 -8.46 -12.13 -0.67
C ALA A 105 -7.41 -11.04 -0.39
N ASP A 106 -6.19 -11.24 -0.88
CA ASP A 106 -5.17 -10.19 -0.89
C ASP A 106 -5.48 -9.24 -2.07
N LEU A 107 -5.75 -7.96 -1.76
CA LEU A 107 -6.00 -6.89 -2.75
C LEU A 107 -4.69 -6.37 -3.32
N VAL A 108 -3.69 -6.24 -2.45
CA VAL A 108 -2.33 -5.80 -2.77
C VAL A 108 -1.39 -6.65 -1.93
N LYS A 109 -0.31 -7.14 -2.53
CA LYS A 109 0.76 -7.81 -1.80
C LYS A 109 2.05 -7.80 -2.60
N TYR A 110 3.07 -7.09 -2.13
CA TYR A 110 4.35 -7.07 -2.83
C TYR A 110 5.51 -6.71 -1.90
N ILE A 111 6.71 -7.05 -2.38
CA ILE A 111 7.98 -6.54 -1.87
C ILE A 111 8.56 -5.60 -2.91
N GLU A 112 9.02 -4.42 -2.51
CA GLU A 112 9.77 -3.51 -3.36
C GLU A 112 11.22 -3.46 -2.90
N VAL A 113 12.15 -3.63 -3.83
CA VAL A 113 13.59 -3.39 -3.61
C VAL A 113 14.05 -2.32 -4.58
N GLY A 114 14.71 -1.29 -4.08
CA GLY A 114 15.16 -0.19 -4.92
C GLY A 114 16.28 0.62 -4.28
N THR A 115 16.75 1.62 -5.02
CA THR A 115 17.72 2.58 -4.52
C THR A 115 17.56 3.92 -5.21
N TRP A 116 17.88 4.98 -4.48
CA TRP A 116 18.17 6.29 -5.03
C TRP A 116 19.67 6.54 -5.04
N TYR A 117 20.12 7.39 -5.96
CA TYR A 117 21.42 8.03 -5.91
C TYR A 117 21.22 9.55 -6.03
N TYR A 118 21.49 10.26 -4.93
CA TYR A 118 21.39 11.71 -4.86
C TYR A 118 22.72 12.35 -5.24
N PHE A 119 22.79 12.98 -6.41
CA PHE A 119 23.97 13.75 -6.81
C PHE A 119 24.11 15.02 -5.97
N ASN A 120 22.99 15.70 -5.74
CA ASN A 120 22.85 16.86 -4.88
C ASN A 120 21.35 17.04 -4.53
N LYS A 121 20.99 18.18 -3.90
CA LYS A 121 19.61 18.48 -3.51
C LYS A 121 18.64 18.68 -4.70
N ASN A 122 19.18 18.87 -5.90
CA ASN A 122 18.46 19.23 -7.11
C ASN A 122 18.42 18.12 -8.16
N MET A 123 19.21 17.04 -8.01
CA MET A 123 19.29 15.97 -9.01
C MET A 123 19.50 14.59 -8.38
N ASN A 124 18.69 13.62 -8.80
CA ASN A 124 18.83 12.22 -8.41
C ASN A 124 18.41 11.27 -9.54
N VAL A 125 18.88 10.02 -9.44
CA VAL A 125 18.38 8.89 -10.22
C VAL A 125 17.89 7.80 -9.29
N TYR A 126 17.01 6.94 -9.77
CA TYR A 126 16.53 5.79 -9.02
C TYR A 126 16.27 4.57 -9.90
N ALA A 127 16.29 3.41 -9.26
CA ALA A 127 15.84 2.15 -9.82
C ALA A 127 15.09 1.37 -8.74
N ALA A 128 13.99 0.73 -9.10
CA ALA A 128 13.21 -0.10 -8.21
C ALA A 128 12.63 -1.31 -8.95
N TYR A 129 12.42 -2.39 -8.20
CA TYR A 129 11.77 -3.60 -8.66
C TYR A 129 10.71 -4.00 -7.64
N LYS A 130 9.49 -4.22 -8.13
CA LYS A 130 8.36 -4.73 -7.37
C LYS A 130 8.22 -6.21 -7.67
N PHE A 131 8.47 -7.03 -6.66
CA PHE A 131 8.15 -8.46 -6.64
C PHE A 131 6.71 -8.60 -6.15
N ASN A 132 5.80 -8.83 -7.09
CA ASN A 132 4.39 -9.02 -6.81
C ASN A 132 4.18 -10.41 -6.21
N GLN A 133 3.54 -10.46 -5.05
CA GLN A 133 3.31 -11.68 -4.29
C GLN A 133 1.85 -12.15 -4.39
N LEU A 134 1.05 -11.53 -5.27
CA LEU A 134 -0.29 -11.97 -5.59
C LEU A 134 -0.25 -13.16 -6.54
N ASP A 135 -1.03 -14.19 -6.23
CA ASP A 135 -1.24 -15.32 -7.12
C ASP A 135 -2.42 -15.08 -8.06
N ASP A 136 -2.35 -15.65 -9.26
CA ASP A 136 -3.50 -15.76 -10.15
C ASP A 136 -4.55 -16.70 -9.57
N ASN A 137 -5.62 -16.14 -9.02
CA ASN A 137 -6.71 -16.86 -8.40
C ASN A 137 -8.06 -16.30 -8.86
N ASP A 138 -9.15 -16.89 -8.35
CA ASP A 138 -10.51 -16.52 -8.70
C ASP A 138 -10.79 -15.03 -8.43
N TYR A 139 -10.28 -14.50 -7.32
CA TYR A 139 -10.44 -13.09 -6.97
C TYR A 139 -9.66 -12.17 -7.93
N THR A 140 -8.37 -12.41 -8.14
CA THR A 140 -7.53 -11.53 -8.98
C THR A 140 -8.01 -11.50 -10.42
N LYS A 141 -8.51 -12.63 -10.95
CA LYS A 141 -9.13 -12.69 -12.28
C LYS A 141 -10.48 -11.98 -12.35
N ALA A 142 -11.34 -12.17 -11.34
CA ALA A 142 -12.66 -11.55 -11.32
C ALA A 142 -12.59 -10.02 -11.18
N ALA A 143 -11.69 -9.54 -10.33
CA ALA A 143 -11.50 -8.10 -10.09
C ALA A 143 -10.55 -7.42 -11.10
N GLY A 144 -9.78 -8.18 -11.88
CA GLY A 144 -8.82 -7.63 -12.84
C GLY A 144 -7.53 -7.10 -12.21
N VAL A 145 -7.10 -7.70 -11.09
CA VAL A 145 -5.90 -7.29 -10.35
C VAL A 145 -4.65 -7.82 -11.05
N ALA A 146 -3.70 -6.93 -11.35
CA ALA A 146 -2.43 -7.31 -11.93
C ALA A 146 -1.54 -8.07 -10.93
N THR A 147 -1.06 -9.24 -11.34
CA THR A 147 -0.21 -10.15 -10.56
C THR A 147 1.25 -10.15 -11.02
N ASP A 148 1.58 -9.41 -12.08
CA ASP A 148 2.92 -9.34 -12.64
C ASP A 148 3.89 -8.49 -11.79
N ASP A 149 5.17 -8.85 -11.86
CA ASP A 149 6.28 -8.05 -11.39
C ASP A 149 6.48 -6.79 -12.24
N GLN A 150 7.07 -5.75 -11.64
CA GLN A 150 7.33 -4.49 -12.34
C GLN A 150 8.71 -3.93 -12.01
N ALA A 151 9.33 -3.25 -12.97
CA ALA A 151 10.57 -2.51 -12.78
C ALA A 151 10.40 -1.04 -13.19
N ALA A 152 11.07 -0.14 -12.49
CA ALA A 152 11.08 1.28 -12.78
C ALA A 152 12.50 1.84 -12.67
N VAL A 153 12.86 2.73 -13.60
CA VAL A 153 14.07 3.55 -13.55
C VAL A 153 13.71 4.99 -13.86
N GLY A 154 14.39 5.94 -13.24
CA GLY A 154 14.08 7.35 -13.44
C GLY A 154 15.24 8.28 -13.14
N ILE A 155 15.16 9.47 -13.73
CA ILE A 155 16.01 10.62 -13.44
C ILE A 155 15.11 11.80 -13.09
N VAL A 156 15.44 12.51 -12.02
CA VAL A 156 14.65 13.63 -11.52
C VAL A 156 15.55 14.84 -11.34
N TYR A 157 15.12 15.97 -11.90
CA TYR A 157 15.64 17.29 -11.63
C TYR A 157 14.58 18.12 -10.90
N GLN A 158 14.97 18.82 -9.84
CA GLN A 158 14.09 19.60 -8.97
C GLN A 158 14.74 20.92 -8.55
N PHE A 159 13.94 21.98 -8.42
CA PHE A 159 14.37 23.34 -8.07
C PHE A 159 13.83 23.79 -6.72
#